data_AF-A0ABD7TNG7-F1
#
_entry.id   AF-A0ABD7TNG7-F1
#
_cell.length_a   1.000
_cell.length_b   1.000
_cell.length_c   1.000
_cell.angle_alpha   90.00
_cell.angle_beta   90.00
_cell.angle_gamma   90.00
#
_symmetry.space_group_name_H-M   'P 1'
#
loop_
_entity.id
_entity.type
_entity.pdbx_description
1 polymer ?
#
loop_
_entity_poly.entity_id
_entity_poly.type
_entity_poly.pdbx_seq_one_letter_code
_entity_poly.pdbx_strand_id
1 'polypeptide(L)'
;MSLLDDVIRSYALRKLTGMFEGFAEPPVGTQYRRNTQAIGRWLEQLHGSSPQQITHTLLKQMNEARRRGDMRRFNAQTVLLELMVDSHRALDLVTYSAFVCAASSRQEGV
;
A
#
# COMPACT_ATOMS: atom_id res chain seq x y z
N MET A 1 -1.25 -17.61 6.30
CA MET A 1 -0.16 -16.74 5.80
C MET A 1 0.82 -16.51 6.93
N SER A 2 2.11 -16.39 6.62
CA SER A 2 3.17 -16.27 7.64
C SER A 2 3.23 -14.85 8.22
N LEU A 3 3.49 -14.73 9.53
CA LEU A 3 3.76 -13.44 10.18
C LEU A 3 4.92 -12.69 9.50
N LEU A 4 5.89 -13.42 8.94
CA LEU A 4 7.01 -12.85 8.21
C LEU A 4 6.53 -12.11 6.95
N ASP A 5 5.59 -12.69 6.20
CA ASP A 5 5.06 -12.11 4.97
C ASP A 5 4.30 -10.81 5.27
N ASP A 6 3.58 -10.78 6.39
CA ASP A 6 2.87 -9.58 6.87
C ASP A 6 3.84 -8.46 7.23
N VAL A 7 4.96 -8.78 7.89
CA VAL A 7 6.02 -7.83 8.22
C VAL A 7 6.69 -7.30 6.96
N ILE A 8 7.07 -8.18 6.03
CA ILE A 8 7.70 -7.82 4.76
C ILE A 8 6.79 -6.89 3.96
N ARG A 9 5.51 -7.26 3.79
CA ARG A 9 4.52 -6.43 3.08
C ARG A 9 4.35 -5.07 3.74
N SER A 10 4.14 -5.03 5.05
CA SER A 10 3.97 -3.79 5.79
C SER A 10 5.20 -2.88 5.65
N TYR A 11 6.40 -3.45 5.72
CA TYR A 11 7.65 -2.72 5.56
C TYR A 11 7.84 -2.20 4.13
N ALA A 12 7.59 -3.02 3.12
CA ALA A 12 7.69 -2.62 1.71
C ALA A 12 6.74 -1.46 1.38
N LEU A 13 5.49 -1.51 1.86
CA LEU A 13 4.51 -0.43 1.68
C LEU A 13 4.95 0.87 2.39
N ARG A 14 5.55 0.77 3.58
CA ARG A 14 6.13 1.95 4.27
C ARG A 14 7.29 2.55 3.50
N LYS A 15 8.13 1.72 2.88
CA LYS A 15 9.25 2.18 2.05
C LYS A 15 8.77 2.88 0.80
N LEU A 16 7.80 2.31 0.10
CA LEU A 16 7.16 2.95 -1.04
C LEU A 16 6.53 4.29 -0.64
N THR A 17 5.75 4.33 0.45
CA THR A 17 5.17 5.57 0.99
C THR A 17 6.24 6.64 1.22
N GLY A 18 7.36 6.28 1.84
CA GLY A 18 8.45 7.23 2.11
C GLY A 18 9.09 7.80 0.85
N MET A 19 9.08 7.06 -0.27
CA MET A 19 9.53 7.59 -1.56
C MET A 19 8.56 8.64 -2.08
N PHE A 20 7.25 8.42 -1.94
CA PHE A 20 6.21 9.39 -2.31
C PHE A 20 6.20 10.63 -1.42
N GLU A 21 6.48 10.49 -0.12
CA GLU A 21 6.66 11.62 0.79
C GLU A 21 7.79 12.55 0.33
N GLY A 22 8.84 12.01 -0.32
CA GLY A 22 10.06 12.72 -0.69
C GLY A 22 10.09 13.34 -2.10
N PHE A 23 9.09 13.12 -2.95
CA PHE A 23 9.04 13.71 -4.28
C PHE A 23 8.57 15.17 -4.22
N ALA A 24 9.48 16.10 -3.90
CA ALA A 24 9.22 17.54 -4.02
C ALA A 24 9.56 18.08 -5.43
N GLU A 25 10.51 17.45 -6.13
CA GLU A 25 10.90 17.76 -7.51
C GLU A 25 11.15 16.47 -8.30
N PRO A 26 10.88 16.43 -9.62
CA PRO A 26 11.18 15.26 -10.43
C PRO A 26 12.69 14.99 -10.39
N PRO A 27 13.11 13.82 -9.87
CA PRO A 27 14.54 13.49 -9.82
C PRO A 27 15.09 13.42 -11.25
N VAL A 28 16.25 14.05 -11.48
CA VAL A 28 16.88 14.07 -12.81
C VAL A 28 18.06 13.08 -12.87
N GLY A 29 18.29 12.48 -14.04
CA GLY A 29 19.46 11.66 -14.33
C GLY A 29 19.62 10.44 -13.42
N THR A 30 20.76 10.34 -12.72
CA THR A 30 21.09 9.18 -11.88
C THR A 30 20.13 8.95 -10.72
N GLN A 31 19.52 10.02 -10.19
CA GLN A 31 18.59 9.91 -9.07
C GLN A 31 17.27 9.26 -9.51
N TYR A 32 16.78 9.59 -10.71
CA TYR A 32 15.61 8.94 -11.29
C TYR A 32 15.80 7.43 -11.40
N ARG A 33 16.92 6.99 -12.00
CA ARG A 33 17.22 5.56 -12.19
C ARG A 33 17.28 4.81 -10.86
N ARG A 34 17.95 5.39 -9.84
CA ARG A 34 18.03 4.80 -8.50
C ARG A 34 16.66 4.68 -7.84
N ASN A 35 15.82 5.70 -7.97
CA ASN A 35 14.47 5.70 -7.43
C ASN A 35 13.62 4.63 -8.11
N THR A 36 13.63 4.53 -9.44
CA THR A 36 12.88 3.50 -10.17
C THR A 36 13.33 2.09 -9.80
N GLN A 37 14.63 1.85 -9.64
CA GLN A 37 15.16 0.56 -9.18
C GLN A 37 14.74 0.24 -7.74
N ALA A 38 14.74 1.24 -6.85
CA ALA A 38 14.25 1.05 -5.48
C ALA A 38 12.75 0.74 -5.45
N ILE A 39 11.94 1.44 -6.23
CA ILE A 39 10.49 1.17 -6.38
C ILE A 39 10.29 -0.26 -6.87
N GLY A 40 10.97 -0.68 -7.94
CA GLY A 40 10.89 -2.04 -8.49
C GLY A 40 11.18 -3.11 -7.43
N ARG A 41 12.27 -2.95 -6.68
CA ARG A 41 12.63 -3.88 -5.59
C ARG A 41 11.57 -3.96 -4.49
N TRP A 42 10.97 -2.84 -4.09
CA TRP A 42 9.90 -2.87 -3.10
C TRP A 42 8.61 -3.48 -3.64
N LEU A 43 8.31 -3.30 -4.93
CA LEU A 43 7.18 -3.95 -5.60
C LEU A 43 7.38 -5.46 -5.71
N GLU A 44 8.60 -5.94 -5.94
CA GLU A 44 8.91 -7.38 -5.94
C GLU A 44 8.61 -8.03 -4.59
N GLN A 45 8.87 -7.33 -3.48
CA GLN A 45 8.55 -7.82 -2.12
C GLN A 45 7.03 -7.96 -1.88
N LEU A 46 6.19 -7.40 -2.76
CA LEU A 46 4.74 -7.52 -2.69
C LEU A 46 4.17 -8.66 -3.55
N HIS A 47 4.99 -9.36 -4.35
CA HIS A 47 4.51 -10.34 -5.34
C HIS A 47 3.69 -11.49 -4.71
N GLY A 48 4.03 -11.93 -3.50
CA GLY A 48 3.29 -12.97 -2.79
C GLY A 48 2.00 -12.50 -2.10
N SER A 49 1.69 -11.21 -2.16
CA SER A 49 0.52 -10.62 -1.49
C SER A 49 -0.65 -10.47 -2.45
N SER A 50 -1.84 -10.85 -2.00
CA SER A 50 -3.06 -10.61 -2.78
C SER A 50 -3.45 -9.13 -2.76
N PRO A 51 -4.25 -8.66 -3.75
CA PRO A 51 -4.75 -7.29 -3.76
C PRO A 51 -5.48 -6.90 -2.48
N GLN A 52 -6.25 -7.82 -1.88
CA GLN A 52 -6.93 -7.62 -0.61
C GLN A 52 -5.94 -7.33 0.53
N GLN A 53 -4.83 -8.07 0.58
CA GLN A 53 -3.82 -7.92 1.63
C GLN A 53 -3.07 -6.61 1.51
N ILE A 54 -2.75 -6.20 0.28
CA ILE A 54 -2.12 -4.91 -0.01
C ILE A 54 -3.06 -3.77 0.40
N THR A 55 -4.32 -3.79 -0.06
CA THR A 55 -5.33 -2.78 0.31
C THR A 55 -5.54 -2.72 1.81
N HIS A 56 -5.75 -3.87 2.47
CA HIS A 56 -5.94 -3.93 3.93
C HIS A 56 -4.77 -3.32 4.69
N THR A 57 -3.54 -3.66 4.28
CA THR A 57 -2.33 -3.16 4.96
C THR A 57 -2.15 -1.67 4.75
N LEU A 58 -2.39 -1.15 3.54
CA LEU A 58 -2.35 0.29 3.27
C LEU A 58 -3.39 1.05 4.09
N LEU A 59 -4.65 0.58 4.11
CA LEU A 59 -5.72 1.22 4.89
C LEU A 59 -5.40 1.25 6.39
N LYS A 60 -4.81 0.18 6.93
CA LYS A 60 -4.32 0.17 8.32
C LYS A 60 -3.29 1.28 8.55
N GLN A 61 -2.30 1.40 7.67
CA GLN A 61 -1.25 2.41 7.81
C GLN A 61 -1.78 3.84 7.59
N MET A 62 -2.78 4.04 6.73
CA MET A 62 -3.49 5.30 6.54
C MET A 62 -4.26 5.72 7.79
N ASN A 63 -4.98 4.78 8.40
CA ASN A 63 -5.67 5.02 9.66
C ASN A 63 -4.68 5.38 10.78
N GLU A 64 -3.53 4.73 10.84
CA GLU A 64 -2.45 5.08 11.77
C GLU A 64 -1.92 6.50 11.53
N ALA A 65 -1.65 6.88 10.28
CA ALA A 65 -1.18 8.23 9.92
C ALA A 65 -2.22 9.30 10.28
N ARG A 66 -3.49 9.07 9.93
CA ARG A 66 -4.61 9.97 10.28
C ARG A 66 -4.76 10.15 11.78
N ARG A 67 -4.69 9.06 12.56
CA ARG A 67 -4.75 9.11 14.03
C ARG A 67 -3.59 9.91 14.64
N ARG A 68 -2.43 9.93 13.98
CA ARG A 68 -1.25 10.69 14.40
C ARG A 68 -1.22 12.13 13.88
N GLY A 69 -2.20 12.54 13.07
CA GLY A 69 -2.21 13.85 12.42
C GLY A 69 -1.14 14.02 11.32
N ASP A 70 -0.53 12.93 10.85
CA ASP A 70 0.50 12.96 9.82
C ASP A 70 -0.15 13.03 8.42
N MET A 71 -0.62 14.23 8.07
CA MET A 71 -1.33 14.47 6.81
C MET A 71 -0.43 14.28 5.58
N ARG A 72 0.88 14.53 5.70
CA ARG A 72 1.84 14.30 4.61
C ARG A 72 1.91 12.82 4.28
N ARG A 73 2.09 11.97 5.30
CA ARG A 73 2.10 10.52 5.14
C ARG A 73 0.77 10.00 4.63
N PHE A 74 -0.33 10.48 5.20
CA PHE A 74 -1.68 10.10 4.78
C PHE A 74 -1.90 10.38 3.28
N ASN A 75 -1.54 11.58 2.81
CA ASN A 75 -1.68 11.94 1.40
C ASN A 75 -0.77 11.09 0.49
N ALA A 76 0.48 10.84 0.90
CA ALA A 76 1.37 9.94 0.17
C ALA A 76 0.83 8.50 0.09
N GLN A 77 0.17 8.02 1.14
CA GLN A 77 -0.48 6.70 1.15
C GLN A 77 -1.73 6.66 0.26
N THR A 78 -2.50 7.75 0.18
CA THR A 78 -3.62 7.87 -0.77
C THR A 78 -3.13 7.75 -2.21
N VAL A 79 -2.10 8.51 -2.58
CA VAL A 79 -1.50 8.44 -3.92
C VAL A 79 -0.93 7.04 -4.19
N LEU A 80 -0.25 6.44 -3.20
CA LEU A 80 0.26 5.08 -3.33
C LEU A 80 -0.88 4.07 -3.54
N LEU A 81 -2.01 4.22 -2.85
CA LEU A 81 -3.18 3.35 -3.03
C LEU A 81 -3.73 3.48 -4.45
N GLU A 82 -3.92 4.69 -4.96
CA GLU A 82 -4.38 4.94 -6.33
C GLU A 82 -3.47 4.25 -7.36
N LEU A 83 -2.15 4.44 -7.26
CA LEU A 83 -1.20 3.80 -8.17
C LEU A 83 -1.21 2.27 -8.07
N MET A 84 -1.44 1.71 -6.88
CA MET A 84 -1.55 0.27 -6.72
C MET A 84 -2.85 -0.27 -7.32
N VAL A 85 -3.95 0.49 -7.26
CA VAL A 85 -5.22 0.13 -7.91
C VAL A 85 -5.05 0.18 -9.43
N ASP A 86 -4.48 1.26 -9.97
CA ASP A 86 -4.25 1.41 -11.41
C ASP A 86 -3.34 0.31 -11.98
N SER A 87 -2.36 -0.14 -11.18
CA SER A 87 -1.47 -1.26 -11.54
C SER A 87 -2.04 -2.65 -11.21
N HIS A 88 -3.32 -2.74 -10.84
CA HIS A 88 -4.03 -3.99 -10.51
C HIS A 88 -3.43 -4.78 -9.33
N ARG A 89 -2.67 -4.10 -8.46
CA ARG A 89 -2.03 -4.67 -7.26
C ARG A 89 -2.83 -4.43 -5.99
N ALA A 90 -3.78 -3.52 -6.01
CA ALA A 90 -4.71 -3.26 -4.91
C ALA A 90 -6.15 -3.21 -5.44
N LEU A 91 -7.10 -3.37 -4.54
CA LEU A 91 -8.51 -3.12 -4.78
C LEU A 91 -8.86 -1.66 -4.50
N ASP A 92 -9.75 -1.09 -5.31
CA ASP A 92 -10.41 0.17 -5.00
C ASP A 92 -11.27 0.02 -3.73
N LEU A 93 -11.63 1.16 -3.13
CA LEU A 93 -12.34 1.16 -1.84
C LEU A 93 -13.74 0.52 -1.93
N VAL A 94 -14.43 0.63 -3.06
CA VAL A 94 -15.77 0.05 -3.25
C VAL A 94 -15.66 -1.46 -3.30
N THR A 95 -14.77 -1.99 -4.14
CA THR A 95 -14.53 -3.42 -4.28
C THR A 95 -14.02 -4.04 -2.98
N TYR A 96 -13.10 -3.36 -2.30
CA TYR A 96 -12.59 -3.82 -1.01
C TYR A 96 -13.69 -3.85 0.07
N SER A 97 -14.53 -2.82 0.13
CA SER A 97 -15.64 -2.77 1.10
C SER A 97 -16.64 -3.90 0.86
N ALA A 98 -17.02 -4.13 -0.40
CA ALA A 98 -17.89 -5.24 -0.78
C ALA A 98 -17.29 -6.60 -0.37
N PHE A 99 -15.99 -6.80 -0.58
CA PHE A 99 -15.28 -8.00 -0.15
C PHE A 99 -15.36 -8.21 1.37
N VAL A 100 -15.12 -7.16 2.16
CA VAL A 100 -15.19 -7.23 3.63
C VAL A 100 -16.61 -7.57 4.10
N CYS A 101 -17.64 -6.94 3.53
CA CYS A 101 -19.03 -7.25 3.87
C CYS A 101 -19.42 -8.69 3.51
N ALA A 102 -19.00 -9.18 2.34
CA ALA A 102 -19.23 -10.55 1.92
C ALA A 102 -18.50 -11.57 2.81
N ALA A 103 -17.32 -11.24 3.32
CA ALA A 103 -16.61 -12.09 4.28
C ALA A 103 -17.30 -12.12 5.66
N SER A 104 -17.80 -10.97 6.13
CA SER A 104 -18.50 -10.85 7.42
C SER A 104 -19.81 -11.63 7.43
N SER A 105 -20.63 -11.50 6.39
CA SER A 105 -21.92 -12.22 6.27
C SER A 105 -21.77 -13.74 6.25
N ARG A 106 -20.63 -14.26 5.77
CA ARG A 106 -20.32 -15.71 5.82
C ARG A 106 -19.94 -16.20 7.23
N GLN A 107 -19.52 -15.31 8.13
CA GLN A 107 -19.18 -15.66 9.52
C GLN A 107 -20.40 -15.62 10.44
N GLU A 108 -21.42 -14.82 10.12
CA GLU A 108 -22.66 -14.71 10.91
C GLU A 108 -23.70 -15.80 10.58
N GLY A 109 -23.53 -16.51 9.46
CA GLY A 109 -24.42 -17.61 9.03
C GLY A 109 -24.02 -19.00 9.52
N VAL A 110 -23.19 -19.11 10.56
CA VAL A 110 -22.72 -20.37 11.17
C VAL A 110 -23.22 -20.49 12.60
#